data_AF-A0A7K3KNI2-F1
#
_entry.id   AF-A0A7K3KNI2-F1
#
_cell.length_a   1.000
_cell.length_b   1.000
_cell.length_c   1.000
_cell.angle_alpha   90.00
_cell.angle_beta   90.00
_cell.angle_gamma   90.00
#
_symmetry.space_group_name_H-M   'P 1'
#
loop_
_entity.id
_entity.type
_entity.pdbx_description
1 polymer ?
#
loop_
_entity_poly.entity_id
_entity_poly.type
_entity_poly.pdbx_seq_one_letter_code
_entity_poly.pdbx_strand_id
1 'polypeptide(L)'
;MKAIYPSTALKTRQREMKALADEQIVYITENGHGAYAFMSEAVLDRYVADAVEEALYEARMHEALAQSRADFEAGRSYNSLEGLLSAVEKKRASRG
;
A
#
# COMPACT_ATOMS: atom_id res chain seq x y z
N MET A 1 7.23 16.56 5.45
CA MET A 1 8.68 16.62 5.74
C MET A 1 8.98 15.57 6.81
N LYS A 2 10.02 14.75 6.65
CA LYS A 2 10.37 13.68 7.62
C LYS A 2 10.80 14.32 8.95
N ALA A 3 10.09 14.00 10.03
CA ALA A 3 10.44 14.47 11.38
C ALA A 3 11.66 13.70 11.90
N ILE A 4 12.81 14.38 12.06
CA ILE A 4 14.07 13.76 12.49
C ILE A 4 14.57 14.51 13.74
N TYR A 5 14.81 13.78 14.83
CA TYR A 5 15.20 14.34 16.11
C TYR A 5 16.33 13.51 16.76
N PRO A 6 17.22 14.14 17.55
CA PRO A 6 18.20 13.38 18.35
C PRO A 6 17.49 12.63 19.49
N SER A 7 18.09 11.53 19.95
CA SER A 7 17.57 10.73 21.08
C SER A 7 17.30 11.55 22.35
N THR A 8 18.09 12.61 22.59
CA THR A 8 17.92 13.52 23.73
C THR A 8 16.59 14.30 23.70
N ALA A 9 15.97 14.45 22.53
CA ALA A 9 14.67 15.11 22.37
C ALA A 9 13.52 14.31 22.98
N LEU A 10 13.64 12.98 23.09
CA LEU A 10 12.64 12.13 23.76
C LEU A 10 12.44 12.52 25.23
N LYS A 11 13.51 12.99 25.88
CA LYS A 11 13.48 13.48 27.26
C LYS A 11 13.13 14.96 27.36
N THR A 12 13.76 15.80 26.53
CA THR A 12 13.65 17.27 26.67
C THR A 12 12.41 17.86 26.00
N ARG A 13 11.80 17.17 25.03
CA ARG A 13 10.65 17.63 24.22
C ARG A 13 9.53 16.58 24.13
N GLN A 14 9.33 15.82 25.21
CA GLN A 14 8.45 14.65 25.21
C GLN A 14 7.03 14.93 24.69
N ARG A 15 6.41 16.06 25.07
CA ARG A 15 5.05 16.41 24.65
C ARG A 15 4.95 16.67 23.14
N GLU A 16 5.90 17.42 22.58
CA GLU A 16 5.99 17.68 21.14
C GLU A 16 6.20 16.37 20.37
N MET A 17 7.13 15.54 20.84
CA MET A 17 7.46 14.25 20.21
C MET A 17 6.26 13.29 20.19
N LYS A 18 5.47 13.24 21.28
CA LYS A 18 4.26 12.42 21.34
C LYS A 18 3.18 12.94 20.39
N ALA A 19 2.93 14.25 20.35
CA ALA A 19 1.97 14.83 19.43
C ALA A 19 2.34 14.53 17.96
N LEU A 20 3.62 14.63 17.61
CA LEU A 20 4.09 14.26 16.27
C LEU A 20 3.95 12.75 16.01
N ALA A 21 4.26 11.91 17.01
CA ALA A 21 4.14 10.46 16.93
C ALA A 21 2.69 9.96 16.79
N ASP A 22 1.72 10.74 17.27
CA ASP A 22 0.29 10.44 17.09
C ASP A 22 -0.17 10.67 15.64
N GLU A 23 0.58 11.46 14.85
CA GLU A 23 0.23 11.81 13.48
C GLU A 23 1.10 11.09 12.44
N GLN A 24 2.38 10.88 12.74
CA GLN A 24 3.39 10.40 11.79
C GLN A 24 4.57 9.67 12.45
N ILE A 25 5.40 9.01 11.64
CA ILE A 25 6.65 8.41 12.08
C ILE A 25 7.68 9.51 12.38
N VAL A 26 8.20 9.51 13.61
CA VAL A 26 9.32 10.36 14.03
C VAL A 26 10.60 9.54 14.07
N TYR A 27 11.63 9.99 13.36
CA TYR A 27 12.90 9.28 13.25
C TYR A 27 13.88 9.81 14.27
N ILE A 28 14.50 8.90 15.00
CA ILE A 28 15.44 9.21 16.07
C ILE A 28 16.87 8.88 15.62
N THR A 29 17.75 9.86 15.76
CA THR A 29 19.17 9.72 15.51
C THR A 29 19.97 9.64 16.81
N GLU A 30 21.02 8.83 16.80
CA GLU A 30 22.01 8.75 17.88
C GLU A 30 23.38 8.94 17.25
N ASN A 31 24.13 9.96 17.73
CA ASN A 31 25.44 10.34 17.18
C ASN A 31 25.46 10.58 15.66
N GLY A 32 24.36 11.08 15.09
CA GLY A 32 24.25 11.37 13.65
C GLY A 32 23.89 10.16 12.78
N HIS A 33 23.77 8.97 13.37
CA HIS A 33 23.25 7.79 12.68
C HIS A 33 21.77 7.59 13.03
N GLY A 34 20.93 7.45 12.01
CA GLY A 34 19.52 7.09 12.21
C GLY A 34 19.42 5.65 12.68
N ALA A 35 18.81 5.40 13.84
CA ALA A 35 18.75 4.05 14.41
C ALA A 35 17.36 3.63 14.87
N TYR A 36 16.42 4.55 15.08
CA TYR A 36 15.10 4.20 15.64
C TYR A 36 13.96 5.03 15.07
N ALA A 37 12.75 4.47 15.14
CA ALA A 37 11.50 5.15 14.82
C ALA A 37 10.62 5.20 16.08
N PHE A 38 9.93 6.32 16.27
CA PHE A 38 8.97 6.55 17.35
C PHE A 38 7.64 6.99 16.73
N MET A 39 6.57 6.29 17.08
CA MET A 39 5.21 6.53 16.59
C MET A 39 4.20 5.96 17.59
N SER A 40 2.95 6.40 17.53
CA SER A 40 1.85 5.75 18.23
C SER A 40 1.54 4.39 17.59
N GLU A 41 0.89 3.51 18.34
CA GLU A 41 0.44 2.21 17.83
C GLU A 41 -0.53 2.37 16.65
N ALA A 42 -1.44 3.34 16.72
CA ALA A 42 -2.37 3.63 15.63
C ALA A 42 -1.66 4.05 14.33
N VAL A 43 -0.56 4.81 14.43
CA VAL A 43 0.25 5.17 13.25
C VAL A 43 0.99 3.95 12.70
N LEU A 44 1.49 3.06 13.56
CA LEU A 44 2.11 1.80 13.14
C LEU A 44 1.11 0.91 12.39
N ASP A 45 -0.07 0.69 12.96
CA ASP A 45 -1.11 -0.15 12.37
C ASP A 45 -1.55 0.37 11.01
N ARG A 46 -1.78 1.69 10.90
CA ARG A 46 -2.11 2.33 9.62
C ARG A 46 -0.97 2.15 8.61
N TYR A 47 0.28 2.37 9.02
CA TYR A 47 1.43 2.23 8.12
C TYR A 47 1.57 0.81 7.58
N VAL A 48 1.38 -0.20 8.43
CA VAL A 48 1.40 -1.61 8.01
C VAL A 48 0.23 -1.92 7.08
N ALA A 49 -0.98 -1.47 7.41
CA ALA A 49 -2.16 -1.67 6.57
C ALA A 49 -1.97 -1.05 5.18
N ASP A 50 -1.50 0.20 5.11
CA ASP A 50 -1.25 0.92 3.87
C ASP A 50 -0.18 0.19 3.01
N ALA A 51 0.91 -0.27 3.63
CA ALA A 51 1.95 -1.01 2.91
C ALA A 51 1.46 -2.37 2.38
N VAL A 52 0.60 -3.06 3.13
CA VAL A 52 -0.02 -4.32 2.69
C VAL A 52 -1.00 -4.06 1.53
N GLU A 53 -1.84 -3.03 1.65
CA GLU A 53 -2.79 -2.64 0.60
C GLU A 53 -2.05 -2.29 -0.70
N GLU A 54 -0.97 -1.50 -0.62
CA GLU A 54 -0.12 -1.13 -1.76
C GLU A 54 0.49 -2.37 -2.42
N ALA A 55 1.11 -3.26 -1.65
CA ALA A 55 1.70 -4.49 -2.17
C ALA A 55 0.65 -5.41 -2.83
N LEU A 56 -0.53 -5.54 -2.23
CA LEU A 56 -1.63 -6.32 -2.81
C LEU A 56 -2.18 -5.66 -4.08
N TYR A 57 -2.27 -4.34 -4.12
CA TYR A 57 -2.68 -3.60 -5.30
C TYR A 57 -1.70 -3.83 -6.46
N GLU A 58 -0.39 -3.69 -6.22
CA GLU A 58 0.64 -3.93 -7.23
C GLU A 58 0.58 -5.37 -7.77
N ALA A 59 0.46 -6.36 -6.89
CA ALA A 59 0.34 -7.77 -7.27
C ALA A 59 -0.89 -8.02 -8.15
N ARG A 60 -2.07 -7.51 -7.74
CA ARG A 60 -3.32 -7.65 -8.50
C ARG A 60 -3.25 -6.94 -9.85
N MET A 61 -2.63 -5.77 -9.91
CA MET A 61 -2.44 -5.04 -11.16
C MET A 61 -1.52 -5.79 -12.11
N HIS A 62 -0.43 -6.35 -11.61
CA HIS A 62 0.47 -7.18 -12.42
C HIS A 62 -0.25 -8.41 -12.98
N GLU A 63 -1.01 -9.14 -12.15
CA GLU A 63 -1.82 -10.28 -12.60
C GLU A 63 -2.88 -9.87 -13.64
N ALA A 64 -3.60 -8.77 -13.41
CA ALA A 64 -4.62 -8.29 -14.33
C ALA A 64 -4.02 -7.92 -15.71
N LEU A 65 -2.85 -7.28 -15.73
CA LEU A 65 -2.15 -6.94 -16.97
C LEU A 65 -1.64 -8.18 -17.68
N ALA A 66 -1.06 -9.14 -16.96
CA ALA A 66 -0.60 -10.40 -17.53
C ALA A 66 -1.76 -11.20 -18.14
N GLN A 67 -2.89 -11.29 -17.43
CA GLN A 67 -4.10 -11.94 -17.92
C GLN A 67 -4.67 -11.22 -19.14
N SER A 68 -4.74 -9.89 -19.11
CA SER A 68 -5.20 -9.08 -20.24
C SER A 68 -4.35 -9.31 -21.49
N ARG A 69 -3.02 -9.37 -21.34
CA ARG A 69 -2.09 -9.67 -22.42
C ARG A 69 -2.33 -11.07 -23.02
N ALA A 70 -2.48 -12.08 -22.17
CA ALA A 70 -2.77 -13.44 -22.58
C ALA A 70 -4.15 -13.58 -23.25
N ASP A 71 -5.14 -12.80 -22.79
CA ASP A 71 -6.47 -12.73 -23.41
C ASP A 71 -6.40 -12.11 -24.80
N PHE A 72 -5.65 -11.01 -24.96
CA PHE A 72 -5.44 -10.39 -26.25
C PHE A 72 -4.75 -11.31 -27.25
N GLU A 73 -3.65 -11.96 -26.85
CA GLU A 73 -2.89 -12.89 -27.70
C GLU A 73 -3.71 -14.11 -28.12
N ALA A 74 -4.63 -14.55 -27.26
CA ALA A 74 -5.55 -15.64 -27.56
C ALA A 74 -6.84 -15.19 -28.27
N GLY A 75 -6.94 -13.92 -28.68
CA GLY A 75 -8.11 -13.37 -29.37
C GLY A 75 -9.36 -13.25 -28.51
N ARG A 76 -9.23 -13.31 -27.18
CA ARG A 76 -10.33 -13.13 -26.20
C ARG A 76 -10.57 -11.65 -25.91
N SER A 77 -10.54 -10.82 -26.95
CA SER A 77 -10.83 -9.39 -26.90
C SER A 77 -12.15 -9.09 -27.62
N TYR A 78 -12.90 -8.12 -27.11
CA TYR A 78 -14.21 -7.77 -27.65
C TYR A 78 -14.20 -6.31 -28.13
N ASN A 79 -14.75 -6.07 -29.33
CA ASN A 79 -14.87 -4.75 -29.94
C ASN A 79 -16.27 -4.13 -29.78
N SER A 80 -17.17 -4.81 -29.08
CA SER A 80 -18.51 -4.32 -28.75
C SER A 80 -18.91 -4.71 -27.32
N LEU A 81 -19.75 -3.86 -26.71
CA LEU A 81 -20.32 -4.13 -25.39
C LEU A 81 -21.17 -5.41 -25.39
N GLU A 82 -21.95 -5.63 -26.44
CA GLU A 82 -22.77 -6.84 -26.60
C GLU A 82 -21.93 -8.11 -26.64
N GLY A 83 -20.81 -8.09 -27.40
CA GLY A 83 -19.88 -9.22 -27.47
C GLY A 83 -19.24 -9.53 -26.11
N LEU A 84 -18.87 -8.48 -25.36
CA LEU A 84 -18.36 -8.63 -24.00
C LEU A 84 -19.40 -9.26 -23.05
N LEU A 85 -20.63 -8.73 -23.04
CA LEU A 85 -21.69 -9.22 -22.16
C LEU A 85 -22.03 -10.68 -22.44
N SER A 86 -22.15 -11.07 -23.73
CA SER A 86 -22.39 -12.46 -24.12
C SER A 86 -21.28 -13.41 -23.64
N ALA A 87 -20.02 -12.97 -23.71
CA ALA A 87 -18.90 -13.77 -23.22
C ALA A 87 -18.90 -13.93 -21.69
N VAL A 88 -19.28 -12.87 -20.95
CA VAL A 88 -19.42 -12.91 -19.49
C VAL A 88 -20.52 -13.89 -19.09
N GLU A 89 -21.67 -13.87 -19.76
CA GLU A 89 -22.77 -14.81 -19.51
C GLU A 89 -22.32 -16.27 -19.73
N LYS A 90 -21.66 -16.56 -20.85
CA LYS A 90 -21.12 -17.90 -21.15
C LYS A 90 -20.14 -18.37 -20.07
N LYS A 91 -19.24 -17.49 -19.61
CA LYS A 91 -18.26 -17.79 -18.56
C LYS A 91 -18.90 -18.01 -17.18
N ARG A 92 -19.99 -17.31 -16.87
CA ARG A 92 -20.78 -17.53 -15.64
C ARG A 92 -21.52 -18.86 -15.70
N ALA A 93 -22.14 -19.17 -16.84
CA ALA A 93 -22.84 -20.43 -17.06
C ALA A 93 -21.91 -21.65 -16.99
N SER A 94 -20.64 -21.52 -17.42
CA SER A 94 -19.66 -22.62 -17.34
C SER A 94 -19.04 -22.81 -15.94
N ARG A 95 -19.40 -21.98 -14.96
CA ARG A 95 -18.92 -22.04 -13.57
C ARG A 95 -19.98 -22.54 -12.59
N GLY A 96 -21.23 -22.70 -13.03
CA GLY A 96 -22.30 -23.39 -12.31
C GLY A 96 -22.32 -24.86 -12.68
#